data_AF-A0A6N8BKU8-F1
#
_entry.id   AF-A0A6N8BKU8-F1
#
_cell.length_a   1.000
_cell.length_b   1.000
_cell.length_c   1.000
_cell.angle_alpha   90.00
_cell.angle_beta   90.00
_cell.angle_gamma   90.00
#
_symmetry.space_group_name_H-M   'P 1'
#
loop_
_entity.id
_entity.type
_entity.pdbx_description
1 polymer ?
#
loop_
_entity_poly.entity_id
_entity_poly.type
_entity_poly.pdbx_seq_one_letter_code
_entity_poly.pdbx_strand_id
1 'polypeptide(L)' 'MSEVIIYTKTGCPYCKKAIEDYRAQGIEFTEVNVVKDKKAKQTVKEKFGATKVPVIVKDGTLVSTGYDGGG' A
#
# COMPACT_ATOMS: atom_id res chain seq x y z
N MET A 1 2.03 -4.55 18.60
CA MET A 1 0.86 -4.07 17.83
C MET A 1 1.29 -4.08 16.38
N SER A 2 0.61 -4.84 15.52
CA SER A 2 1.00 -4.92 14.11
C SER A 2 0.59 -3.66 13.37
N GLU A 3 1.55 -2.84 12.98
CA GLU A 3 1.27 -1.64 12.20
C GLU A 3 1.17 -2.01 10.72
N VAL A 4 -0.02 -1.88 10.13
CA VAL A 4 -0.24 -2.07 8.70
C VAL A 4 -0.24 -0.71 8.01
N ILE A 5 0.54 -0.55 6.96
CA ILE A 5 0.59 0.65 6.12
C ILE A 5 0.25 0.23 4.69
N ILE A 6 -0.76 0.87 4.12
CA ILE A 6 -1.18 0.65 2.75
C ILE A 6 -0.85 1.89 1.94
N TYR A 7 0.13 1.75 1.06
CA TYR A 7 0.50 2.79 0.12
C TYR A 7 -0.40 2.73 -1.11
N THR A 8 -1.13 3.82 -1.34
CA THR A 8 -2.13 3.94 -2.40
C THR A 8 -1.83 5.10 -3.34
N LYS A 9 -2.50 5.09 -4.49
CA LYS A 9 -2.41 6.15 -5.50
C LYS A 9 -3.81 6.64 -5.85
N THR A 10 -3.96 7.96 -5.92
CA THR A 10 -5.17 8.59 -6.47
C THR A 10 -5.42 8.08 -7.89
N GLY A 11 -6.64 7.59 -8.15
CA GLY A 11 -7.04 7.08 -9.46
C GLY A 11 -6.76 5.59 -9.70
N CYS A 12 -6.33 4.83 -8.67
CA CYS A 12 -6.16 3.39 -8.80
C CYS A 12 -7.37 2.63 -8.19
N PRO A 13 -8.18 1.91 -8.99
CA PRO A 13 -9.34 1.17 -8.48
C PRO A 13 -8.94 0.02 -7.55
N TYR A 14 -7.79 -0.62 -7.80
CA TYR A 14 -7.24 -1.68 -6.97
C TYR A 14 -6.85 -1.22 -5.56
N CYS A 15 -6.38 0.02 -5.42
CA CYS A 15 -6.07 0.58 -4.10
C CYS A 15 -7.33 0.70 -3.23
N LYS A 16 -8.46 1.14 -3.80
CA LYS A 16 -9.73 1.23 -3.07
C LYS A 16 -10.20 -0.14 -2.59
N LYS A 17 -10.12 -1.16 -3.45
CA LYS A 17 -10.45 -2.54 -3.06
C LYS A 17 -9.60 -3.02 -1.89
N ALA A 18 -8.28 -2.81 -1.91
CA ALA A 18 -7.41 -3.21 -0.80
C ALA A 18 -7.79 -2.50 0.52
N ILE A 19 -8.08 -1.20 0.48
CA ILE A 19 -8.54 -0.45 1.66
C ILE A 19 -9.86 -1.00 2.19
N GLU A 20 -10.85 -1.21 1.31
CA GLU A 20 -12.15 -1.75 1.70
C GLU A 20 -12.05 -3.15 2.28
N ASP A 21 -11.21 -4.00 1.69
CA ASP A 21 -10.98 -5.36 2.17
C ASP A 21 -10.40 -5.36 3.58
N TYR A 22 -9.36 -4.56 3.84
CA TYR A 22 -8.79 -4.43 5.18
C TYR A 22 -9.76 -3.79 6.19
N ARG A 23 -10.57 -2.80 5.76
CA ARG A 23 -11.61 -2.21 6.61
C ARG A 23 -12.71 -3.22 6.94
N ALA A 24 -13.12 -4.03 5.97
CA ALA A 24 -14.12 -5.08 6.16
C ALA A 24 -13.62 -6.17 7.10
N GLN A 25 -12.33 -6.48 7.07
CA GLN A 25 -11.67 -7.38 8.03
C GLN A 25 -11.50 -6.76 9.43
N GLY A 26 -11.77 -5.45 9.61
CA GLY A 26 -11.56 -4.75 10.88
C GLY A 26 -10.09 -4.60 11.25
N ILE A 27 -9.18 -4.65 10.27
CA ILE A 27 -7.75 -4.48 10.49
C ILE A 27 -7.45 -2.97 10.51
N GLU A 28 -6.76 -2.52 11.55
CA GLU A 28 -6.25 -1.15 11.59
C GLU A 28 -5.08 -1.00 10.61
N PHE A 29 -5.19 -0.04 9.69
CA PHE A 29 -4.13 0.28 8.74
C PHE A 29 -4.05 1.78 8.48
N THR A 30 -2.86 2.23 8.11
CA THR A 30 -2.56 3.60 7.70
C THR A 30 -2.54 3.69 6.19
N GLU A 31 -3.46 4.45 5.61
CA GLU A 31 -3.44 4.75 4.18
C GLU A 31 -2.45 5.90 3.90
N VAL A 32 -1.48 5.66 3.02
CA VAL A 32 -0.49 6.67 2.60
C VAL A 32 -0.54 6.87 1.09
N ASN A 33 -0.92 8.08 0.66
CA ASN A 33 -1.03 8.38 -0.76
C ASN A 33 0.32 8.77 -1.36
N VAL A 34 0.93 7.87 -2.13
CA VAL A 34 2.25 8.10 -2.76
C VAL A 34 2.22 9.13 -3.89
N VAL A 35 1.05 9.54 -4.37
CA VAL A 35 0.94 10.64 -5.34
C VAL A 35 1.05 12.00 -4.66
N LYS A 36 0.44 12.13 -3.48
CA LYS A 36 0.53 13.36 -2.68
C LYS A 36 1.89 13.43 -1.97
N ASP A 37 2.34 12.32 -1.42
CA ASP A 37 3.61 12.22 -0.70
C ASP A 37 4.73 11.65 -1.58
N LYS A 38 5.53 12.55 -2.14
CA LYS A 38 6.75 12.17 -2.88
C LYS A 38 7.72 11.35 -2.02
N LYS A 39 7.80 11.65 -0.71
CA LYS A 39 8.60 10.86 0.24
C LYS A 39 8.11 9.42 0.32
N ALA A 40 6.80 9.21 0.47
CA ALA A 40 6.21 7.88 0.50
C ALA A 40 6.47 7.11 -0.80
N LYS A 41 6.35 7.77 -1.96
CA LYS A 41 6.71 7.17 -3.26
C LYS A 41 8.17 6.72 -3.29
N GLN A 42 9.08 7.56 -2.79
CA GLN A 42 10.49 7.25 -2.75
C GLN A 42 10.77 6.08 -1.79
N THR A 43 10.17 6.09 -0.60
CA THR A 43 10.23 4.96 0.35
C THR A 43 9.74 3.66 -0.27
N VAL A 44 8.61 3.67 -0.98
CA VAL A 44 8.08 2.48 -1.65
C VAL A 44 9.02 1.98 -2.75
N LYS A 45 9.69 2.87 -3.45
CA LYS A 45 10.66 2.50 -4.49
C LYS A 45 11.99 2.01 -3.92
N GLU A 46 12.55 2.70 -2.92
CA GLU A 46 13.87 2.42 -2.36
C GLU A 46 13.84 1.31 -1.31
N LYS A 47 12.88 1.38 -0.38
CA LYS A 47 12.78 0.44 0.75
C LYS A 47 12.18 -0.90 0.34
N PHE A 48 11.23 -0.84 -0.60
CA PHE A 48 10.39 -1.97 -0.96
C PHE A 48 10.60 -2.43 -2.42
N GLY A 49 11.37 -1.69 -3.22
CA GLY A 49 11.60 -2.02 -4.63
C GLY A 49 10.34 -1.94 -5.50
N ALA A 50 9.23 -1.46 -4.95
CA ALA A 50 7.93 -1.56 -5.59
C ALA A 50 7.66 -0.31 -6.43
N THR A 51 7.34 -0.51 -7.69
CA THR A 51 6.88 0.54 -8.62
C THR A 51 5.38 0.51 -8.84
N LYS A 52 4.71 -0.58 -8.44
CA LYS A 52 3.28 -0.80 -8.59
C LYS A 52 2.59 -0.70 -7.23
N VAL A 53 1.37 -0.17 -7.25
CA VAL A 53 0.46 0.01 -6.10
C VAL A 53 -0.79 -0.85 -6.32
N PRO A 54 -1.50 -1.25 -5.26
CA PRO A 54 -1.25 -0.98 -3.85
C PRO A 54 -0.01 -1.71 -3.29
N VAL A 55 0.67 -1.09 -2.33
CA VAL A 55 1.76 -1.73 -1.57
C VAL A 55 1.36 -1.82 -0.12
N ILE A 56 1.33 -3.04 0.41
CA ILE A 56 0.93 -3.35 1.77
C ILE A 56 2.19 -3.71 2.54
N VAL A 57 2.41 -3.00 3.62
CA VAL A 57 3.53 -3.17 4.53
C VAL A 57 2.95 -3.47 5.90
N LYS A 58 3.47 -4.50 6.55
CA LYS A 58 3.07 -4.88 7.91
C LYS A 58 4.33 -4.98 8.76
N ASP A 59 4.36 -4.27 9.87
CA ASP A 59 5.50 -4.26 10.79
C ASP A 59 6.82 -3.92 10.07
N GLY A 60 6.77 -2.97 9.13
CA GLY A 60 7.92 -2.55 8.32
C GLY A 60 8.37 -3.54 7.26
N THR A 61 7.70 -4.69 7.13
CA THR A 61 7.99 -5.73 6.14
C THR A 61 6.99 -5.64 4.99
N LEU A 62 7.49 -5.77 3.76
CA LEU A 62 6.64 -5.86 2.58
C LEU A 62 5.80 -7.14 2.64
N VAL A 63 4.47 -7.00 2.66
CA VAL A 63 3.56 -8.15 2.62
C VAL A 63 3.10 -8.42 1.21
N SER A 64 2.72 -7.37 0.49
CA SER A 64 2.15 -7.50 -0.86
C SER A 64 2.39 -6.26 -1.69
N THR A 65 2.71 -6.46 -2.97
CA THR A 65 2.88 -5.40 -3.96
C THR A 65 2.10 -5.75 -5.22
N GLY A 66 1.20 -4.85 -5.65
CA GLY A 66 0.36 -5.07 -6.82
C GLY A 66 -0.80 -6.01 -6.52
N TYR A 67 -1.99 -5.44 -6.34
CA TYR A 67 -3.23 -6.21 -6.41
C TYR A 67 -3.49 -6.42 -7.90
N ASP A 68 -3.40 -7.67 -8.35
CA ASP A 68 -3.57 -8.13 -9.75
C ASP A 68 -2.32 -8.04 -10.67
N GLY A 69 -1.40 -9.00 -10.49
CA GLY A 69 -0.93 -9.86 -11.60
C GLY A 69 -0.14 -9.26 -12.78
N GLY A 70 0.28 -8.00 -12.76
CA GLY A 70 1.18 -7.49 -13.79
C GLY A 70 2.62 -7.86 -13.46
N GLY A 71 3.21 -8.83 -14.16
CA GLY A 71 4.66 -9.06 -14.21
C GLY A 71 5.47 -7.85 -14.65
#